data_AF-A0A1X1R760-F1
#
_entry.id   AF-A0A1X1R760-F1
#
_cell.length_a   1.000
_cell.length_b   1.000
_cell.length_c   1.000
_cell.angle_alpha   90.00
_cell.angle_beta   90.00
_cell.angle_gamma   90.00
#
_symmetry.space_group_name_H-M   'P 1'
#
loop_
_entity.id
_entity.type
_entity.pdbx_description
1 polymer ?
#
loop_
_entity_poly.entity_id
_entity_poly.type
_entity_poly.pdbx_seq_one_letter_code
_entity_poly.pdbx_strand_id
1 'polypeptide(L)'
;MSFVISDPDAMAAAASDVARVGSTLRAANAAAAGSTTVVVSAAADEVSASVAALFGSAGQEYQALITRAADFHAWFVQTLAQSAGLYALADTSNTSPLGMFARELLGVLGAPVGGNTANGATTTGGTNTGGTTTGGTGTGGTGGTGGTGNGITATYTLTSQWSNGFTGNYTLTNSGVTPLTNWQAQFSLPANESATSAWNAQLAQSGTQYTLTPESYNSTIAPGGSVTVGFQASQTGAYSPPTNLLVNGQTVTIGGTGGGGTGGGGTGTGGTTGATLISTQYGTTTIQNAYVVQNNAWNNPNGQAINVTSTGFSIATENGSAPTNGAPLGYPSIFDGWHYGTGSPGTNLPMQLSQIQTATSSIDYTYPGTGTYDASYDIWLNPTPITTGVNQQEIMIWFNHVGPIQPVGSAVGNATIDGRSFVVWVGGNGSNNVVSYVAATPMTSWNDFDVLGFVDNTETLEPVTNSWYLTSIQAGFEPWTGSVGASVDSFSASVNGVS
;
A
#
# COMPACT_ATOMS: atom_id res chain seq x y z
N MET A 1 -28.37 4.50 -38.40
CA MET A 1 -27.57 4.32 -37.17
C MET A 1 -26.67 3.12 -37.41
N SER A 2 -25.36 3.26 -37.14
CA SER A 2 -24.42 2.14 -37.24
C SER A 2 -24.56 1.30 -35.98
N PHE A 3 -24.85 0.00 -36.13
CA PHE A 3 -24.83 -0.93 -35.02
C PHE A 3 -23.40 -1.45 -34.87
N VAL A 4 -22.78 -1.21 -33.72
CA VAL A 4 -21.55 -1.90 -33.34
C VAL A 4 -21.96 -3.28 -32.86
N ILE A 5 -21.52 -4.32 -33.57
CA ILE A 5 -21.69 -5.72 -33.17
C ILE A 5 -20.36 -6.16 -32.57
N SER A 6 -20.33 -6.42 -31.27
CA SER A 6 -19.23 -7.11 -30.60
C SER A 6 -19.42 -8.62 -30.70
N ASP A 7 -18.32 -9.38 -30.81
CA ASP A 7 -18.30 -10.84 -30.66
C ASP A 7 -17.52 -11.20 -29.38
N PRO A 8 -18.20 -11.26 -28.22
CA PRO A 8 -17.56 -11.52 -26.93
C PRO A 8 -16.83 -12.86 -26.86
N ASP A 9 -17.33 -13.88 -27.54
CA ASP A 9 -16.74 -15.22 -27.55
C ASP A 9 -15.41 -15.24 -28.32
N ALA A 10 -15.35 -14.54 -29.47
CA ALA A 10 -14.11 -14.36 -30.21
C ALA A 10 -13.05 -13.58 -29.41
N MET A 11 -13.47 -12.56 -28.65
CA MET A 11 -12.56 -11.78 -27.78
C MET A 11 -12.05 -12.60 -26.58
N ALA A 12 -12.90 -13.44 -25.98
CA ALA A 12 -12.50 -14.35 -24.91
C ALA A 12 -11.52 -15.44 -25.40
N ALA A 13 -11.74 -15.98 -26.60
CA ALA A 13 -10.82 -16.89 -27.25
C ALA A 13 -9.45 -16.22 -27.52
N ALA A 14 -9.46 -14.98 -28.03
CA ALA A 14 -8.23 -14.22 -28.25
C ALA A 14 -7.46 -13.95 -26.95
N ALA A 15 -8.15 -13.60 -25.85
CA ALA A 15 -7.52 -13.44 -24.54
C ALA A 15 -6.83 -14.73 -24.06
N SER A 16 -7.46 -15.88 -24.28
CA SER A 16 -6.92 -17.19 -23.95
C SER A 16 -5.68 -17.55 -24.79
N ASP A 17 -5.69 -17.22 -26.09
CA ASP A 17 -4.54 -17.42 -26.96
C ASP A 17 -3.36 -16.52 -26.58
N VAL A 18 -3.60 -15.24 -26.27
CA VAL A 18 -2.56 -14.32 -25.80
C VAL A 18 -2.00 -14.78 -24.44
N ALA A 19 -2.82 -15.33 -23.56
CA ALA A 19 -2.35 -15.94 -22.31
C ALA A 19 -1.38 -17.11 -22.56
N ARG A 20 -1.67 -17.95 -23.56
CA ARG A 20 -0.82 -19.08 -23.97
C ARG A 20 0.50 -18.63 -24.59
N VAL A 21 0.50 -17.54 -25.36
CA VAL A 21 1.74 -16.91 -25.86
C VAL A 21 2.60 -16.43 -24.67
N GLY A 22 1.99 -15.78 -23.67
CA GLY A 22 2.68 -15.31 -22.47
C GLY A 22 3.30 -16.45 -21.65
N SER A 23 2.60 -17.57 -21.49
CA SER A 23 3.16 -18.74 -20.79
C SER A 23 4.32 -19.38 -21.55
N THR A 24 4.24 -19.44 -22.88
CA THR A 24 5.30 -19.98 -23.74
C THR A 24 6.56 -19.11 -23.69
N LEU A 25 6.40 -17.78 -23.72
CA LEU A 25 7.50 -16.82 -23.59
C LEU A 25 8.17 -16.91 -22.22
N ARG A 26 7.40 -17.04 -21.13
CA ARG A 26 7.97 -17.23 -19.78
C ARG A 26 8.79 -18.52 -19.71
N ALA A 27 8.28 -19.63 -20.25
CA ALA A 27 9.00 -20.90 -20.27
C ALA A 27 10.31 -20.82 -21.08
N ALA A 28 10.28 -20.17 -22.24
CA ALA A 28 11.47 -19.97 -23.06
C ALA A 28 12.53 -19.09 -22.35
N ASN A 29 12.10 -17.99 -21.71
CA ASN A 29 13.01 -17.10 -20.98
C ASN A 29 13.62 -17.76 -19.74
N ALA A 30 12.84 -18.56 -19.00
CA ALA A 30 13.33 -19.33 -17.87
C ALA A 30 14.36 -20.40 -18.31
N ALA A 31 14.10 -21.08 -19.43
CA ALA A 31 15.05 -22.06 -19.99
C ALA A 31 16.38 -21.42 -20.43
N ALA A 32 16.34 -20.17 -20.91
CA ALA A 32 17.53 -19.42 -21.33
C ALA A 32 18.28 -18.74 -20.17
N ALA A 33 17.66 -18.58 -18.99
CA ALA A 33 18.22 -17.81 -17.88
C ALA A 33 19.57 -18.36 -17.40
N GLY A 34 19.69 -19.69 -17.26
CA GLY A 34 20.91 -20.32 -16.74
C GLY A 34 22.14 -20.07 -17.62
N SER A 35 22.01 -20.21 -18.94
CA SER A 35 23.13 -20.05 -19.88
C SER A 35 23.48 -18.60 -20.20
N THR A 36 22.60 -17.65 -19.86
CA THR A 36 22.80 -16.21 -20.15
C THR A 36 23.22 -15.40 -18.93
N THR A 37 22.96 -15.88 -17.72
CA THR A 37 23.32 -15.19 -16.46
C THR A 37 24.60 -15.71 -15.82
N VAL A 38 25.01 -16.95 -16.13
CA VAL A 38 26.21 -17.59 -15.59
C VAL A 38 27.21 -17.87 -16.71
N VAL A 39 27.75 -16.79 -17.29
CA VAL A 39 28.73 -16.88 -18.38
C VAL A 39 30.11 -17.19 -17.80
N VAL A 40 30.76 -18.25 -18.29
CA VAL A 40 32.11 -18.65 -17.86
C VAL A 40 33.16 -17.87 -18.66
N SER A 41 34.27 -17.48 -18.02
CA SER A 41 35.36 -16.78 -18.70
C SER A 41 36.04 -17.67 -19.75
N ALA A 42 36.40 -17.08 -20.89
CA ALA A 42 37.06 -17.81 -21.99
C ALA A 42 38.52 -18.19 -21.65
N ALA A 43 39.15 -17.45 -20.74
CA ALA A 43 40.49 -17.71 -20.22
C ALA A 43 40.61 -17.25 -18.75
N ALA A 44 41.73 -17.56 -18.10
CA ALA A 44 41.99 -17.31 -16.69
C ALA A 44 42.48 -15.87 -16.39
N ASP A 45 42.52 -15.00 -17.39
CA ASP A 45 42.95 -13.62 -17.23
C ASP A 45 41.79 -12.71 -16.76
N GLU A 46 42.17 -11.57 -16.17
CA GLU A 46 41.25 -10.61 -15.58
C GLU A 46 40.33 -9.95 -16.63
N VAL A 47 40.76 -9.84 -17.89
CA VAL A 47 39.94 -9.26 -18.97
C VAL A 47 38.84 -10.24 -19.35
N SER A 48 39.16 -11.52 -19.54
CA SER A 48 38.17 -12.58 -19.81
C SER A 48 37.16 -12.73 -18.68
N ALA A 49 37.60 -12.60 -17.41
CA ALA A 49 36.70 -12.61 -16.25
C ALA A 49 35.76 -11.40 -16.23
N SER A 50 36.28 -10.21 -16.50
CA SER A 50 35.50 -8.96 -16.54
C SER A 50 34.46 -8.96 -17.67
N VAL A 51 34.83 -9.49 -18.84
CA VAL A 51 33.92 -9.61 -19.99
C VAL A 51 32.81 -10.62 -19.71
N ALA A 52 33.12 -11.76 -19.10
CA ALA A 52 32.11 -12.75 -18.69
C ALA A 52 31.14 -12.18 -17.63
N ALA A 53 31.67 -11.41 -16.66
CA ALA A 53 30.85 -10.72 -15.66
C ALA A 53 29.91 -9.67 -16.29
N LEU A 54 30.39 -8.92 -17.28
CA LEU A 54 29.57 -7.95 -18.03
C LEU A 54 28.39 -8.63 -18.73
N PHE A 55 28.62 -9.74 -19.45
CA PHE A 55 27.54 -10.48 -20.10
C PHE A 55 26.58 -11.13 -19.10
N GLY A 56 27.09 -11.66 -17.98
CA GLY A 56 26.25 -12.18 -16.90
C GLY A 56 25.34 -11.11 -16.30
N SER A 57 25.86 -9.90 -16.06
CA SER A 57 25.09 -8.74 -15.58
C SER A 57 24.00 -8.34 -16.58
N ALA A 58 24.34 -8.25 -17.87
CA ALA A 58 23.36 -7.95 -18.92
C ALA A 58 22.26 -9.04 -18.99
N GLY A 59 22.61 -10.31 -18.79
CA GLY A 59 21.65 -11.41 -18.69
C GLY A 59 20.73 -11.26 -17.49
N GLN A 60 21.24 -10.85 -16.32
CA GLN A 60 20.43 -10.64 -15.11
C GLN A 60 19.49 -9.44 -15.25
N GLU A 61 19.95 -8.34 -15.85
CA GLU A 61 19.11 -7.19 -16.17
C GLU A 61 18.01 -7.54 -17.16
N TYR A 62 18.32 -8.34 -18.19
CA TYR A 62 17.34 -8.86 -19.13
C TYR A 62 16.27 -9.72 -18.43
N GLN A 63 16.66 -10.60 -17.50
CA GLN A 63 15.71 -11.41 -16.74
C GLN A 63 14.81 -10.54 -15.86
N ALA A 64 15.35 -9.51 -15.21
CA ALA A 64 14.55 -8.57 -14.43
C ALA A 64 13.55 -7.78 -15.30
N LEU A 65 13.96 -7.38 -16.51
CA LEU A 65 13.09 -6.70 -17.47
C LEU A 65 11.97 -7.63 -17.96
N ILE A 66 12.28 -8.87 -18.30
CA ILE A 66 11.28 -9.79 -18.85
C ILE A 66 10.29 -10.30 -17.78
N THR A 67 10.67 -10.28 -16.49
CA THR A 67 9.72 -10.43 -15.37
C THR A 67 8.70 -9.29 -15.35
N ARG A 68 9.14 -8.03 -15.45
CA ARG A 68 8.22 -6.87 -15.52
C ARG A 68 7.32 -6.92 -16.76
N ALA A 69 7.87 -7.36 -17.89
CA ALA A 69 7.08 -7.55 -19.11
C ALA A 69 6.04 -8.67 -18.95
N ALA A 70 6.33 -9.72 -18.19
CA ALA A 70 5.38 -10.79 -17.89
C ALA A 70 4.22 -10.31 -16.99
N ASP A 71 4.48 -9.42 -16.04
CA ASP A 71 3.45 -8.80 -15.20
C ASP A 71 2.53 -7.89 -16.03
N PHE A 72 3.12 -7.08 -16.91
CA PHE A 72 2.35 -6.28 -17.87
C PHE A 72 1.51 -7.16 -18.81
N HIS A 73 2.08 -8.25 -19.34
CA HIS A 73 1.36 -9.19 -20.19
C HIS A 73 0.16 -9.82 -19.47
N ALA A 74 0.31 -10.15 -18.18
CA ALA A 74 -0.77 -10.67 -17.36
C ALA A 74 -1.89 -9.64 -17.18
N TRP A 75 -1.55 -8.39 -16.87
CA TRP A 75 -2.52 -7.29 -16.79
C TRP A 75 -3.26 -7.06 -18.11
N PHE A 76 -2.54 -7.09 -19.24
CA PHE A 76 -3.13 -6.93 -20.57
C PHE A 76 -4.15 -8.03 -20.89
N VAL A 77 -3.80 -9.30 -20.65
CA VAL A 77 -4.72 -10.45 -20.83
C VAL A 77 -5.95 -10.32 -19.94
N GLN A 78 -5.76 -9.88 -18.69
CA GLN A 78 -6.85 -9.70 -17.74
C GLN A 78 -7.80 -8.57 -18.15
N THR A 79 -7.26 -7.48 -18.68
CA THR A 79 -8.05 -6.34 -19.20
C THR A 79 -8.84 -6.75 -20.45
N LEU A 80 -8.21 -7.50 -21.35
CA LEU A 80 -8.86 -8.02 -22.56
C LEU A 80 -10.02 -8.96 -22.21
N ALA A 81 -9.82 -9.90 -21.26
CA ALA A 81 -10.87 -10.81 -20.80
C ALA A 81 -12.04 -10.07 -20.11
N GLN A 82 -11.75 -9.04 -19.32
CA GLN A 82 -12.79 -8.21 -18.69
C GLN A 82 -13.60 -7.42 -19.71
N SER A 83 -12.95 -6.87 -20.74
CA SER A 83 -13.65 -6.14 -21.79
C SER A 83 -14.64 -7.05 -22.53
N ALA A 84 -14.27 -8.31 -22.81
CA ALA A 84 -15.17 -9.30 -23.40
C ALA A 84 -16.41 -9.56 -22.53
N GLY A 85 -16.23 -9.66 -21.21
CA GLY A 85 -17.33 -9.80 -20.26
C GLY A 85 -18.28 -8.60 -20.22
N LEU A 86 -17.75 -7.38 -20.30
CA LEU A 86 -18.56 -6.16 -20.34
C LEU A 86 -19.41 -6.07 -21.62
N TYR A 87 -18.87 -6.49 -22.77
CA TYR A 87 -19.65 -6.56 -24.01
C TYR A 87 -20.76 -7.63 -23.94
N ALA A 88 -20.49 -8.81 -23.36
CA ALA A 88 -21.52 -9.83 -23.14
C ALA A 88 -22.64 -9.37 -22.17
N LEU A 89 -22.28 -8.61 -21.13
CA LEU A 89 -23.24 -8.02 -20.19
C LEU A 89 -24.09 -6.91 -20.83
N ALA A 90 -23.49 -6.12 -21.73
CA ALA A 90 -24.23 -5.12 -22.50
C ALA A 90 -25.23 -5.78 -23.45
N ASP A 91 -24.84 -6.85 -24.15
CA ASP A 91 -25.73 -7.61 -25.04
C ASP A 91 -26.91 -8.27 -24.29
N THR A 92 -26.67 -8.81 -23.10
CA THR A 92 -27.74 -9.38 -22.25
C THR A 92 -28.65 -8.31 -21.64
N SER A 93 -28.12 -7.16 -21.24
CA SER A 93 -28.92 -6.05 -20.69
C SER A 93 -29.84 -5.43 -21.74
N ASN A 94 -29.37 -5.33 -22.99
CA ASN A 94 -30.16 -4.83 -24.11
C ASN A 94 -31.29 -5.79 -24.55
N THR A 95 -31.32 -7.03 -24.05
CA THR A 95 -32.36 -8.02 -24.38
C THR A 95 -33.45 -8.19 -23.32
N SER A 96 -33.34 -7.60 -22.11
CA SER A 96 -34.38 -7.71 -21.06
C SER A 96 -34.41 -6.56 -20.02
N PRO A 97 -34.96 -5.38 -20.37
CA PRO A 97 -35.04 -4.22 -19.46
C PRO A 97 -35.94 -4.41 -18.22
N LEU A 98 -36.88 -5.36 -18.25
CA LEU A 98 -37.90 -5.57 -17.20
C LEU A 98 -37.46 -6.47 -16.03
N GLY A 99 -36.32 -7.18 -16.14
CA GLY A 99 -35.85 -8.08 -15.09
C GLY A 99 -35.24 -7.38 -13.87
N MET A 100 -34.79 -6.12 -14.05
CA MET A 100 -34.10 -5.35 -13.02
C MET A 100 -35.06 -4.80 -11.94
N PHE A 101 -36.24 -4.35 -12.34
CA PHE A 101 -37.25 -3.77 -11.43
C PHE A 101 -37.92 -4.80 -10.49
N ALA A 102 -38.02 -6.07 -10.88
CA ALA A 102 -38.68 -7.10 -10.07
C ALA A 102 -37.86 -7.50 -8.83
N ARG A 103 -36.55 -7.26 -8.81
CA ARG A 103 -35.66 -7.62 -7.71
C ARG A 103 -35.63 -6.60 -6.57
N GLU A 104 -35.85 -5.32 -6.86
CA GLU A 104 -35.93 -4.28 -5.81
C GLU A 104 -37.23 -4.37 -4.98
N LEU A 105 -38.35 -4.78 -5.60
CA LEU A 105 -39.64 -4.87 -4.91
C LEU A 105 -39.74 -6.08 -3.95
N LEU A 106 -38.97 -7.15 -4.18
CA LEU A 106 -38.96 -8.34 -3.31
C LEU A 106 -38.12 -8.17 -2.04
N GLY A 107 -37.20 -7.20 -2.02
CA GLY A 107 -36.35 -6.91 -0.85
C GLY A 107 -37.06 -6.09 0.25
N VAL A 108 -38.11 -5.35 -0.10
CA VAL A 108 -38.79 -4.40 0.82
C VAL A 108 -39.93 -5.04 1.62
N LEU A 109 -40.40 -6.23 1.23
CA LEU A 109 -41.58 -6.88 1.84
C LEU A 109 -41.27 -8.08 2.76
N GLY A 110 -40.02 -8.33 3.11
CA GLY A 110 -39.58 -9.62 3.70
C GLY A 110 -38.91 -9.58 5.08
N ALA A 111 -39.57 -9.10 6.13
CA ALA A 111 -39.27 -9.46 7.53
C ALA A 111 -40.45 -9.09 8.47
N PRO A 112 -40.68 -9.72 9.65
CA PRO A 112 -40.41 -11.10 10.13
C PRO A 112 -41.65 -11.76 10.80
N VAL A 113 -41.63 -13.05 11.21
CA VAL A 113 -42.31 -13.68 12.39
C VAL A 113 -42.05 -15.21 12.41
N GLY A 114 -41.72 -15.76 13.59
CA GLY A 114 -41.35 -17.18 13.78
C GLY A 114 -42.52 -18.17 13.77
N GLY A 115 -42.18 -19.47 13.70
CA GLY A 115 -43.14 -20.56 13.85
C GLY A 115 -42.63 -21.91 13.33
N ASN A 116 -42.44 -22.83 14.26
CA ASN A 116 -42.17 -24.27 14.08
C ASN A 116 -43.29 -25.00 13.29
N THR A 117 -42.95 -25.91 12.36
CA THR A 117 -43.57 -27.27 12.24
C THR A 117 -42.92 -28.13 11.13
N ALA A 118 -42.38 -29.26 11.59
CA ALA A 118 -42.20 -30.61 11.03
C ALA A 118 -42.60 -31.02 9.58
N ASN A 119 -41.77 -31.94 9.05
CA ASN A 119 -42.07 -33.29 8.48
C ASN A 119 -41.45 -33.49 7.06
N GLY A 120 -40.32 -34.20 6.91
CA GLY A 120 -40.21 -35.66 6.66
C GLY A 120 -39.71 -35.88 5.20
N ALA A 121 -38.75 -36.74 4.81
CA ALA A 121 -38.35 -38.04 5.30
C ALA A 121 -36.94 -38.48 4.79
N THR A 122 -36.19 -39.21 5.64
CA THR A 122 -35.39 -40.46 5.44
C THR A 122 -34.46 -40.64 4.21
N THR A 123 -33.21 -41.17 4.26
CA THR A 123 -32.65 -42.31 5.04
C THR A 123 -31.11 -42.25 5.23
N THR A 124 -30.66 -42.65 6.44
CA THR A 124 -29.55 -43.59 6.83
C THR A 124 -28.14 -43.48 6.18
N GLY A 125 -26.99 -43.47 6.87
CA GLY A 125 -26.63 -43.64 8.29
C GLY A 125 -25.09 -43.75 8.45
N GLY A 126 -24.57 -43.57 9.67
CA GLY A 126 -23.15 -43.81 10.01
C GLY A 126 -22.65 -43.03 11.25
N THR A 127 -22.61 -43.72 12.39
CA THR A 127 -22.19 -43.30 13.75
C THR A 127 -20.68 -43.07 13.94
N ASN A 128 -20.27 -42.07 14.76
CA ASN A 128 -19.52 -42.25 16.02
C ASN A 128 -19.12 -40.92 16.73
N THR A 129 -19.77 -40.68 17.87
CA THR A 129 -19.23 -40.41 19.24
C THR A 129 -18.13 -39.39 19.55
N GLY A 130 -18.48 -38.45 20.47
CA GLY A 130 -17.61 -37.80 21.48
C GLY A 130 -17.08 -36.42 21.08
N GLY A 131 -17.19 -35.33 21.85
CA GLY A 131 -17.62 -35.11 23.23
C GLY A 131 -17.72 -33.60 23.51
N THR A 132 -18.48 -33.28 24.54
CA THR A 132 -18.95 -31.96 24.99
C THR A 132 -17.86 -31.18 25.77
N THR A 133 -17.84 -29.85 25.69
CA THR A 133 -18.04 -28.88 26.81
C THR A 133 -17.31 -27.52 26.70
N THR A 134 -18.14 -26.48 26.88
CA THR A 134 -17.96 -25.21 27.64
C THR A 134 -17.02 -24.11 27.14
N GLY A 135 -17.62 -22.93 26.96
CA GLY A 135 -16.96 -21.67 26.64
C GLY A 135 -16.35 -20.92 27.83
N GLY A 136 -15.78 -19.76 27.52
CA GLY A 136 -15.31 -18.78 28.49
C GLY A 136 -14.83 -17.52 27.79
N THR A 137 -15.50 -16.41 28.06
CA THR A 137 -15.10 -15.03 27.78
C THR A 137 -13.92 -14.63 28.68
N GLY A 138 -13.03 -13.75 28.20
CA GLY A 138 -11.98 -13.16 29.02
C GLY A 138 -11.11 -12.14 28.28
N THR A 139 -11.10 -10.91 28.79
CA THR A 139 -10.31 -9.74 28.38
C THR A 139 -8.92 -9.71 29.07
N GLY A 140 -7.89 -9.26 28.32
CA GLY A 140 -6.73 -8.48 28.80
C GLY A 140 -5.58 -9.17 29.57
N GLY A 141 -4.33 -8.94 29.13
CA GLY A 141 -3.15 -8.93 30.02
C GLY A 141 -1.83 -9.56 29.52
N THR A 142 -0.93 -8.70 29.01
CA THR A 142 0.55 -8.65 29.16
C THR A 142 1.43 -9.92 29.25
N GLY A 143 2.41 -9.99 28.34
CA GLY A 143 3.84 -10.22 28.62
C GLY A 143 4.29 -11.60 29.16
N GLY A 144 4.90 -12.40 28.28
CA GLY A 144 5.64 -13.61 28.67
C GLY A 144 6.54 -14.12 27.53
N THR A 145 7.83 -14.24 27.83
CA THR A 145 8.94 -14.62 26.94
C THR A 145 8.92 -16.07 26.47
N GLY A 146 9.29 -16.28 25.20
CA GLY A 146 10.13 -17.40 24.73
C GLY A 146 9.51 -18.80 24.70
N GLY A 147 8.84 -19.13 23.59
CA GLY A 147 8.57 -20.51 23.17
C GLY A 147 9.10 -20.71 21.75
N THR A 148 9.94 -21.72 21.55
CA THR A 148 10.70 -22.04 20.33
C THR A 148 9.80 -22.35 19.12
N GLY A 149 9.54 -21.35 18.27
CA GLY A 149 9.13 -21.58 16.89
C GLY A 149 10.36 -21.95 16.07
N ASN A 150 10.28 -23.02 15.28
CA ASN A 150 11.35 -23.69 14.53
C ASN A 150 12.04 -22.84 13.43
N GLY A 151 12.08 -21.52 13.59
CA GLY A 151 12.61 -20.60 12.59
C GLY A 151 11.74 -20.56 11.34
N ILE A 152 10.42 -20.52 11.50
CA ILE A 152 9.51 -20.36 10.37
C ILE A 152 8.58 -19.20 10.69
N THR A 153 8.47 -18.26 9.76
CA THR A 153 7.51 -17.15 9.80
C THR A 153 6.67 -17.16 8.54
N ALA A 154 5.47 -16.57 8.60
CA ALA A 154 4.59 -16.49 7.45
C ALA A 154 3.83 -15.16 7.45
N THR A 155 3.60 -14.60 6.26
CA THR A 155 2.81 -13.38 6.05
C THR A 155 1.66 -13.67 5.09
N TYR A 156 0.54 -12.95 5.25
CA TYR A 156 -0.59 -13.05 4.34
C TYR A 156 -0.88 -11.69 3.69
N THR A 157 -1.09 -11.69 2.38
CA THR A 157 -1.47 -10.48 1.63
C THR A 157 -2.71 -10.75 0.80
N LEU A 158 -3.77 -9.95 1.03
CA LEU A 158 -4.87 -9.83 0.07
C LEU A 158 -4.34 -9.06 -1.15
N THR A 159 -4.27 -9.72 -2.30
CA THR A 159 -3.66 -9.15 -3.51
C THR A 159 -4.69 -8.50 -4.42
N SER A 160 -5.92 -9.00 -4.43
CA SER A 160 -7.03 -8.38 -5.14
C SER A 160 -8.35 -8.89 -4.55
N GLN A 161 -9.39 -8.07 -4.59
CA GLN A 161 -10.73 -8.44 -4.18
C GLN A 161 -11.74 -7.85 -5.16
N TRP A 162 -12.77 -8.63 -5.47
CA TRP A 162 -13.91 -8.22 -6.28
C TRP A 162 -15.21 -8.78 -5.68
N SER A 163 -16.34 -8.47 -6.30
CA SER A 163 -17.67 -8.67 -5.69
C SER A 163 -17.99 -10.09 -5.23
N ASN A 164 -17.40 -11.11 -5.84
CA ASN A 164 -17.64 -12.53 -5.52
C ASN A 164 -16.36 -13.36 -5.38
N GLY A 165 -15.19 -12.73 -5.26
CA GLY A 165 -13.94 -13.44 -5.05
C GLY A 165 -12.78 -12.55 -4.63
N PHE A 166 -11.68 -13.20 -4.28
CA PHE A 166 -10.42 -12.53 -3.97
C PHE A 166 -9.23 -13.42 -4.31
N THR A 167 -8.05 -12.80 -4.38
CA THR A 167 -6.77 -13.49 -4.40
C THR A 167 -5.96 -13.15 -3.17
N GLY A 168 -5.36 -14.16 -2.56
CA GLY A 168 -4.51 -14.03 -1.39
C GLY A 168 -3.17 -14.73 -1.59
N ASN A 169 -2.10 -14.16 -1.04
CA ASN A 169 -0.78 -14.76 -1.04
C ASN A 169 -0.32 -15.07 0.38
N TYR A 170 0.35 -16.20 0.55
CA TYR A 170 1.21 -16.47 1.70
C TYR A 170 2.68 -16.42 1.30
N THR A 171 3.50 -15.72 2.08
CA THR A 171 4.95 -15.83 1.98
C THR A 171 5.46 -16.57 3.20
N LEU A 172 6.00 -17.77 3.02
CA LEU A 172 6.60 -18.58 4.07
C LEU A 172 8.10 -18.31 4.08
N THR A 173 8.66 -17.98 5.23
CA THR A 173 10.09 -17.66 5.40
C THR A 173 10.71 -18.60 6.42
N ASN A 174 11.81 -19.23 6.04
CA ASN A 174 12.63 -20.02 6.95
C ASN A 174 13.63 -19.10 7.65
N SER A 175 13.27 -18.58 8.82
CA SER A 175 14.15 -17.83 9.72
C SER A 175 15.09 -18.72 10.56
N GLY A 176 15.05 -20.04 10.38
CA GLY A 176 15.91 -21.00 11.04
C GLY A 176 17.24 -21.20 10.32
N VAL A 177 18.06 -22.10 10.86
CA VAL A 177 19.41 -22.43 10.33
C VAL A 177 19.45 -23.74 9.55
N THR A 178 18.33 -24.48 9.50
CA THR A 178 18.20 -25.75 8.75
C THR A 178 17.22 -25.59 7.59
N PRO A 179 17.47 -26.15 6.39
CA PRO A 179 16.52 -26.10 5.28
C PRO A 179 15.15 -26.70 5.66
N LEU A 180 14.07 -26.01 5.27
CA LEU A 180 12.70 -26.48 5.43
C LEU A 180 12.27 -27.23 4.16
N THR A 181 12.22 -28.55 4.22
CA THR A 181 11.82 -29.41 3.10
C THR A 181 10.36 -29.86 3.24
N ASN A 182 9.64 -29.98 2.12
CA ASN A 182 8.25 -30.43 2.04
C ASN A 182 7.33 -29.64 2.99
N TRP A 183 7.38 -28.31 2.88
CA TRP A 183 6.55 -27.43 3.70
C TRP A 183 5.05 -27.67 3.46
N GLN A 184 4.23 -27.35 4.44
CA GLN A 184 2.79 -27.48 4.39
C GLN A 184 2.18 -26.28 5.13
N ALA A 185 1.41 -25.46 4.43
CA ALA A 185 0.69 -24.34 5.04
C ALA A 185 -0.80 -24.70 5.16
N GLN A 186 -1.33 -24.74 6.38
CA GLN A 186 -2.73 -25.05 6.66
C GLN A 186 -3.42 -23.82 7.21
N PHE A 187 -4.60 -23.47 6.71
CA PHE A 187 -5.36 -22.31 7.18
C PHE A 187 -6.87 -22.56 7.06
N SER A 188 -7.66 -21.69 7.67
CA SER A 188 -9.12 -21.73 7.62
C SER A 188 -9.69 -20.51 6.91
N LEU A 189 -10.67 -20.71 6.05
CA LEU A 189 -11.55 -19.66 5.53
C LEU A 189 -12.92 -19.76 6.21
N PRO A 190 -13.67 -18.65 6.37
CA PRO A 190 -15.05 -18.70 6.87
C PRO A 190 -15.96 -19.44 5.89
N ALA A 191 -17.13 -19.88 6.36
CA ALA A 191 -18.06 -20.70 5.56
C ALA A 191 -18.62 -19.98 4.30
N ASN A 192 -18.54 -18.66 4.25
CA ASN A 192 -18.97 -17.85 3.12
C ASN A 192 -17.86 -17.61 2.07
N GLU A 193 -16.67 -18.17 2.28
CA GLU A 193 -15.53 -18.10 1.36
C GLU A 193 -15.02 -19.50 1.02
N SER A 194 -14.49 -19.68 -0.20
CA SER A 194 -13.87 -20.94 -0.58
C SER A 194 -12.72 -20.76 -1.56
N ALA A 195 -11.52 -21.22 -1.20
CA ALA A 195 -10.40 -21.26 -2.15
C ALA A 195 -10.72 -22.24 -3.30
N THR A 196 -10.60 -21.76 -4.54
CA THR A 196 -10.98 -22.50 -5.76
C THR A 196 -9.77 -22.97 -6.57
N SER A 197 -8.63 -22.27 -6.44
CA SER A 197 -7.37 -22.63 -7.12
C SER A 197 -6.16 -22.02 -6.41
N ALA A 198 -4.97 -22.56 -6.67
CA ALA A 198 -3.70 -22.04 -6.15
C ALA A 198 -2.60 -22.04 -7.23
N TRP A 199 -1.58 -21.21 -7.04
CA TRP A 199 -0.36 -21.20 -7.84
C TRP A 199 0.88 -21.17 -6.95
N ASN A 200 1.97 -21.73 -7.49
CA ASN A 200 3.20 -22.06 -6.76
C ASN A 200 2.95 -23.04 -5.58
N ALA A 201 1.78 -23.67 -5.54
CA ALA A 201 1.38 -24.64 -4.53
C ALA A 201 0.24 -25.51 -5.07
N GLN A 202 0.18 -26.73 -4.56
CA GLN A 202 -0.95 -27.63 -4.71
C GLN A 202 -1.97 -27.37 -3.59
N LEU A 203 -3.25 -27.26 -3.93
CA LEU A 203 -4.34 -26.96 -2.98
C LEU A 203 -5.15 -28.22 -2.66
N ALA A 204 -5.31 -28.51 -1.37
CA ALA A 204 -6.25 -29.50 -0.85
C ALA A 204 -7.22 -28.87 0.16
N GLN A 205 -8.45 -29.36 0.21
CA GLN A 205 -9.51 -28.82 1.07
C GLN A 205 -10.22 -29.93 1.84
N SER A 206 -10.55 -29.67 3.10
CA SER A 206 -11.48 -30.45 3.91
C SER A 206 -12.39 -29.51 4.72
N GLY A 207 -13.65 -29.39 4.32
CA GLY A 207 -14.56 -28.40 4.90
C GLY A 207 -14.03 -26.97 4.72
N THR A 208 -13.90 -26.23 5.81
CA THR A 208 -13.34 -24.86 5.85
C THR A 208 -11.81 -24.82 6.02
N GLN A 209 -11.15 -25.98 6.12
CA GLN A 209 -9.70 -26.08 6.25
C GLN A 209 -9.05 -26.32 4.89
N TYR A 210 -8.02 -25.53 4.58
CA TYR A 210 -7.25 -25.58 3.35
C TYR A 210 -5.80 -25.91 3.67
N THR A 211 -5.18 -26.70 2.79
CA THR A 211 -3.77 -27.08 2.88
C THR A 211 -3.09 -26.78 1.56
N LEU A 212 -2.02 -25.97 1.60
CA LEU A 212 -1.10 -25.72 0.51
C LEU A 212 0.17 -26.53 0.70
N THR A 213 0.58 -27.28 -0.33
CA THR A 213 1.85 -28.04 -0.38
C THR A 213 2.70 -27.62 -1.58
N PRO A 214 4.03 -27.81 -1.57
CA PRO A 214 4.91 -27.33 -2.61
C PRO A 214 4.67 -27.98 -3.97
N GLU A 215 5.05 -27.23 -4.99
CA GLU A 215 5.44 -27.78 -6.28
C GLU A 215 6.84 -28.40 -6.19
N SER A 216 7.17 -29.28 -7.13
CA SER A 216 8.48 -29.96 -7.14
C SER A 216 9.67 -28.99 -7.07
N TYR A 217 9.57 -27.83 -7.74
CA TYR A 217 10.64 -26.83 -7.85
C TYR A 217 10.79 -25.91 -6.61
N ASN A 218 9.81 -25.85 -5.71
CA ASN A 218 9.85 -25.00 -4.51
C ASN A 218 9.67 -25.80 -3.21
N SER A 219 9.94 -27.11 -3.26
CA SER A 219 9.81 -28.05 -2.15
C SER A 219 10.79 -27.82 -0.99
N THR A 220 11.83 -27.00 -1.17
CA THR A 220 12.82 -26.68 -0.12
C THR A 220 13.00 -25.18 0.02
N ILE A 221 12.89 -24.67 1.25
CA ILE A 221 13.21 -23.29 1.62
C ILE A 221 14.51 -23.29 2.43
N ALA A 222 15.59 -22.78 1.85
CA ALA A 222 16.88 -22.65 2.53
C ALA A 222 16.79 -21.73 3.77
N PRO A 223 17.71 -21.84 4.74
CA PRO A 223 17.86 -20.85 5.82
C PRO A 223 17.90 -19.42 5.29
N GLY A 224 17.08 -18.53 5.87
CA GLY A 224 16.88 -17.15 5.42
C GLY A 224 16.06 -16.97 4.13
N GLY A 225 15.68 -18.06 3.47
CA GLY A 225 14.91 -18.03 2.22
C GLY A 225 13.40 -17.95 2.44
N SER A 226 12.68 -17.64 1.37
CA SER A 226 11.21 -17.57 1.38
C SER A 226 10.60 -18.19 0.11
N VAL A 227 9.35 -18.65 0.23
CA VAL A 227 8.51 -19.02 -0.91
C VAL A 227 7.20 -18.23 -0.83
N THR A 228 6.72 -17.73 -1.97
CA THR A 228 5.42 -17.08 -2.06
C THR A 228 4.46 -17.92 -2.87
N VAL A 229 3.35 -18.26 -2.25
CA VAL A 229 2.25 -19.06 -2.83
C VAL A 229 1.00 -18.23 -2.84
N GLY A 230 0.16 -18.41 -3.85
CA GLY A 230 -1.09 -17.67 -3.96
C GLY A 230 -2.27 -18.58 -4.18
N PHE A 231 -3.45 -18.09 -3.83
CA PHE A 231 -4.71 -18.75 -4.09
C PHE A 231 -5.78 -17.75 -4.49
N GLN A 232 -6.72 -18.22 -5.29
CA GLN A 232 -7.98 -17.54 -5.56
C GLN A 232 -9.07 -18.19 -4.73
N ALA A 233 -9.96 -17.38 -4.19
CA ALA A 233 -11.15 -17.83 -3.47
C ALA A 233 -12.40 -17.13 -3.98
N SER A 234 -13.52 -17.85 -3.96
CA SER A 234 -14.85 -17.24 -4.05
C SER A 234 -15.24 -16.68 -2.68
N GLN A 235 -16.04 -15.62 -2.67
CA GLN A 235 -16.64 -15.06 -1.46
C GLN A 235 -18.12 -14.75 -1.71
N THR A 236 -18.93 -14.91 -0.67
CA THR A 236 -20.32 -14.47 -0.63
C THR A 236 -20.49 -13.52 0.54
N GLY A 237 -20.86 -12.26 0.27
CA GLY A 237 -20.89 -11.21 1.28
C GLY A 237 -19.51 -10.61 1.57
N ALA A 238 -19.31 -10.14 2.81
CA ALA A 238 -18.09 -9.45 3.21
C ALA A 238 -16.90 -10.41 3.34
N TYR A 239 -15.73 -9.95 2.91
CA TYR A 239 -14.47 -10.67 3.06
C TYR A 239 -14.00 -10.72 4.51
N SER A 240 -13.38 -11.83 4.88
CA SER A 240 -12.63 -11.99 6.12
C SER A 240 -11.28 -12.66 5.84
N PRO A 241 -10.19 -12.20 6.46
CA PRO A 241 -8.89 -12.81 6.22
C PRO A 241 -8.83 -14.26 6.71
N PRO A 242 -7.98 -15.11 6.11
CA PRO A 242 -7.75 -16.47 6.59
C PRO A 242 -7.29 -16.49 8.06
N THR A 243 -7.68 -17.54 8.78
CA THR A 243 -7.34 -17.74 10.20
C THR A 243 -6.63 -19.06 10.43
N ASN A 244 -6.11 -19.27 11.64
CA ASN A 244 -5.49 -20.53 12.07
C ASN A 244 -4.34 -21.03 11.17
N LEU A 245 -3.47 -20.13 10.69
CA LEU A 245 -2.33 -20.54 9.89
C LEU A 245 -1.36 -21.41 10.70
N LEU A 246 -1.14 -22.62 10.21
CA LEU A 246 -0.11 -23.54 10.68
C LEU A 246 0.89 -23.80 9.54
N VAL A 247 2.19 -23.83 9.85
CA VAL A 247 3.21 -24.32 8.91
C VAL A 247 3.85 -25.58 9.47
N ASN A 248 3.76 -26.69 8.73
CA ASN A 248 4.14 -28.04 9.19
C ASN A 248 3.51 -28.41 10.55
N GLY A 249 2.24 -28.04 10.74
CA GLY A 249 1.48 -28.28 11.98
C GLY A 249 1.87 -27.40 13.16
N GLN A 250 2.76 -26.41 12.98
CA GLN A 250 3.16 -25.45 14.02
C GLN A 250 2.45 -24.13 13.86
N THR A 251 2.02 -23.51 14.97
CA THR A 251 1.46 -22.15 14.95
C THR A 251 2.54 -21.14 14.57
N VAL A 252 2.17 -20.19 13.71
CA VAL A 252 3.09 -19.17 13.20
C VAL A 252 2.52 -17.79 13.51
N THR A 253 3.37 -16.86 13.95
CA THR A 253 2.94 -15.46 14.12
C THR A 253 2.72 -14.84 12.74
N ILE A 254 1.47 -14.44 12.43
CA ILE A 254 1.15 -13.77 11.16
C ILE A 254 1.68 -12.34 11.23
N GLY A 255 2.79 -12.09 10.53
CA GLY A 255 3.30 -10.74 10.32
C GLY A 255 2.47 -10.05 9.24
N GLY A 256 1.49 -9.24 9.66
CA GLY A 256 0.69 -8.38 8.79
C GLY A 256 -0.35 -9.11 7.94
N THR A 257 -1.63 -8.83 8.18
CA THR A 257 -2.65 -8.86 7.12
C THR A 257 -2.58 -7.52 6.40
N GLY A 258 -1.90 -7.49 5.25
CA GLY A 258 -1.92 -6.36 4.32
C GLY A 258 -0.55 -5.92 3.80
N GLY A 259 -0.22 -6.37 2.58
CA GLY A 259 0.56 -5.59 1.60
C GLY A 259 2.08 -5.70 1.67
N GLY A 260 2.62 -6.78 1.12
CA GLY A 260 4.05 -7.10 1.13
C GLY A 260 4.98 -6.21 0.30
N GLY A 261 6.22 -6.18 0.76
CA GLY A 261 7.41 -5.73 0.04
C GLY A 261 8.65 -6.04 0.88
N THR A 262 9.36 -7.13 0.58
CA THR A 262 10.67 -7.43 1.19
C THR A 262 11.67 -7.82 0.11
N GLY A 263 12.76 -7.07 0.02
CA GLY A 263 14.07 -7.56 -0.38
C GLY A 263 15.07 -7.16 0.71
N GLY A 264 15.74 -8.13 1.33
CA GLY A 264 16.97 -7.94 2.10
C GLY A 264 18.17 -8.46 1.28
N GLY A 265 19.41 -8.05 1.50
CA GLY A 265 19.97 -7.15 2.50
C GLY A 265 21.48 -6.95 2.25
N GLY A 266 22.11 -6.09 3.07
CA GLY A 266 23.55 -5.84 3.06
C GLY A 266 24.02 -4.90 4.16
N THR A 267 24.30 -5.48 5.34
CA THR A 267 25.24 -5.07 6.40
C THR A 267 25.10 -3.71 7.12
N GLY A 268 24.38 -3.74 8.25
CA GLY A 268 24.94 -3.51 9.58
C GLY A 268 25.21 -2.08 10.05
N THR A 269 24.31 -1.53 10.88
CA THR A 269 24.56 -1.25 12.32
C THR A 269 23.28 -0.74 13.01
N GLY A 270 22.84 -1.47 14.05
CA GLY A 270 21.95 -1.07 15.17
C GLY A 270 20.69 -0.22 14.96
N GLY A 271 19.51 -0.78 15.24
CA GLY A 271 18.35 0.01 15.72
C GLY A 271 16.96 -0.45 15.26
N THR A 272 16.18 -0.97 16.22
CA THR A 272 14.70 -0.97 16.35
C THR A 272 13.78 -1.65 15.30
N THR A 273 12.89 -2.47 15.87
CA THR A 273 11.72 -3.21 15.36
C THR A 273 10.80 -2.46 14.37
N GLY A 274 10.51 -3.05 13.20
CA GLY A 274 9.20 -2.92 12.54
C GLY A 274 9.00 -1.93 11.38
N ALA A 275 10.04 -1.34 10.77
CA ALA A 275 9.86 -0.32 9.72
C ALA A 275 9.74 -0.88 8.28
N THR A 276 8.79 -0.36 7.49
CA THR A 276 8.65 -0.62 6.04
C THR A 276 9.54 0.34 5.26
N LEU A 277 10.46 -0.16 4.43
CA LEU A 277 11.32 0.69 3.58
C LEU A 277 10.61 1.03 2.27
N ILE A 278 10.52 2.32 1.92
CA ILE A 278 10.05 2.80 0.62
C ILE A 278 11.20 3.51 -0.09
N SER A 279 11.62 2.99 -1.25
CA SER A 279 12.73 3.54 -2.04
C SER A 279 12.33 3.98 -3.45
N THR A 280 11.10 3.69 -3.88
CA THR A 280 10.59 4.17 -5.17
C THR A 280 10.25 5.64 -5.06
N GLN A 281 10.49 6.40 -6.14
CA GLN A 281 10.37 7.86 -6.16
C GLN A 281 9.03 8.36 -5.58
N TYR A 282 7.92 7.78 -6.05
CA TYR A 282 6.55 8.08 -5.61
C TYR A 282 5.92 6.93 -4.83
N GLY A 283 6.74 6.10 -4.18
CA GLY A 283 6.24 5.01 -3.35
C GLY A 283 5.46 5.55 -2.16
N THR A 284 4.36 4.87 -1.84
CA THR A 284 3.52 5.19 -0.68
C THR A 284 3.15 3.93 0.09
N THR A 285 2.76 4.12 1.35
CA THR A 285 2.06 3.11 2.15
C THR A 285 1.06 3.81 3.07
N THR A 286 0.28 3.06 3.84
CA THR A 286 -0.64 3.62 4.83
C THR A 286 -0.26 3.17 6.24
N ILE A 287 -0.51 4.04 7.21
CA ILE A 287 -0.34 3.72 8.63
C ILE A 287 -1.62 4.02 9.39
N GLN A 288 -1.85 3.27 10.48
CA GLN A 288 -3.00 3.43 11.38
C GLN A 288 -4.38 3.35 10.70
N ASN A 289 -4.44 2.87 9.46
CA ASN A 289 -5.64 2.91 8.61
C ASN A 289 -6.27 4.31 8.57
N ALA A 290 -5.42 5.34 8.55
CA ALA A 290 -5.85 6.74 8.61
C ALA A 290 -4.99 7.67 7.75
N TYR A 291 -3.69 7.39 7.62
CA TYR A 291 -2.75 8.31 6.97
C TYR A 291 -1.96 7.61 5.86
N VAL A 292 -1.59 8.38 4.85
CA VAL A 292 -0.65 7.93 3.81
C VAL A 292 0.74 8.47 4.15
N VAL A 293 1.75 7.62 4.03
CA VAL A 293 3.16 8.00 4.08
C VAL A 293 3.74 7.88 2.68
N GLN A 294 4.43 8.91 2.20
CA GLN A 294 4.95 9.00 0.85
C GLN A 294 6.43 9.35 0.83
N ASN A 295 7.19 8.69 -0.05
CA ASN A 295 8.60 9.04 -0.27
C ASN A 295 8.72 10.37 -1.03
N ASN A 296 7.85 10.59 -2.03
CA ASN A 296 7.71 11.84 -2.77
C ASN A 296 9.06 12.52 -3.13
N ALA A 297 9.98 11.75 -3.69
CA ALA A 297 11.29 12.20 -4.13
C ALA A 297 11.21 12.87 -5.52
N TRP A 298 10.29 13.82 -5.68
CA TRP A 298 9.87 14.35 -6.98
C TRP A 298 11.00 15.00 -7.78
N ASN A 299 12.03 15.52 -7.12
CA ASN A 299 13.25 16.07 -7.74
C ASN A 299 14.51 15.21 -7.53
N ASN A 300 14.36 14.00 -6.96
CA ASN A 300 15.49 13.12 -6.64
C ASN A 300 15.19 11.65 -6.95
N PRO A 301 14.94 11.32 -8.23
CA PRO A 301 14.62 9.96 -8.63
C PRO A 301 15.73 8.98 -8.24
N ASN A 302 15.37 7.91 -7.53
CA ASN A 302 16.29 6.87 -7.01
C ASN A 302 17.30 7.36 -5.96
N GLY A 303 17.24 8.62 -5.53
CA GLY A 303 18.17 9.18 -4.56
C GLY A 303 17.68 9.12 -3.12
N GLN A 304 16.41 8.83 -2.88
CA GLN A 304 15.81 8.89 -1.54
C GLN A 304 15.05 7.62 -1.16
N ALA A 305 15.17 7.23 0.11
CA ALA A 305 14.33 6.19 0.71
C ALA A 305 13.93 6.58 2.14
N ILE A 306 12.74 6.13 2.55
CA ILE A 306 12.20 6.35 3.90
C ILE A 306 11.89 5.03 4.60
N ASN A 307 12.15 4.97 5.91
CA ASN A 307 11.72 3.91 6.81
C ASN A 307 10.41 4.34 7.49
N VAL A 308 9.31 3.69 7.15
CA VAL A 308 7.97 3.97 7.69
C VAL A 308 7.72 3.15 8.94
N THR A 309 7.33 3.78 10.03
CA THR A 309 6.96 3.14 11.29
C THR A 309 5.44 3.04 11.42
N SER A 310 4.92 2.54 12.55
CA SER A 310 3.48 2.53 12.80
C SER A 310 2.87 3.92 13.01
N THR A 311 3.69 4.94 13.30
CA THR A 311 3.23 6.29 13.69
C THR A 311 3.80 7.42 12.84
N GLY A 312 4.78 7.15 11.99
CA GLY A 312 5.37 8.14 11.09
C GLY A 312 6.45 7.52 10.20
N PHE A 313 7.55 8.23 9.97
CA PHE A 313 8.65 7.75 9.13
C PHE A 313 9.97 8.47 9.45
N SER A 314 11.07 7.92 8.93
CA SER A 314 12.39 8.57 8.91
C SER A 314 13.03 8.50 7.53
N ILE A 315 13.84 9.51 7.18
CA ILE A 315 14.66 9.48 5.96
C ILE A 315 15.82 8.51 6.19
N ALA A 316 15.81 7.40 5.44
CA ALA A 316 16.79 6.32 5.55
C ALA A 316 17.98 6.53 4.61
N THR A 317 17.71 7.01 3.41
CA THR A 317 18.72 7.30 2.39
C THR A 317 18.39 8.64 1.75
N GLU A 318 19.41 9.45 1.55
CA GLU A 318 19.35 10.68 0.75
C GLU A 318 20.69 10.84 0.03
N ASN A 319 20.65 10.74 -1.30
CA ASN A 319 21.80 10.90 -2.17
C ASN A 319 21.62 12.17 -2.99
N GLY A 320 22.71 12.92 -3.16
CA GLY A 320 22.74 14.15 -3.96
C GLY A 320 22.51 15.42 -3.14
N SER A 321 22.36 16.52 -3.86
CA SER A 321 22.13 17.85 -3.29
C SER A 321 21.39 18.73 -4.29
N ALA A 322 20.54 19.63 -3.81
CA ALA A 322 19.90 20.67 -4.61
C ALA A 322 20.46 22.08 -4.28
N PRO A 323 20.46 23.04 -5.22
CA PRO A 323 20.78 24.44 -4.92
C PRO A 323 19.78 25.06 -3.94
N THR A 324 20.26 25.72 -2.89
CA THR A 324 19.41 26.28 -1.81
C THR A 324 18.57 27.49 -2.23
N ASN A 325 18.79 28.02 -3.42
CA ASN A 325 17.98 29.07 -4.05
C ASN A 325 16.97 28.51 -5.07
N GLY A 326 16.77 27.19 -5.09
CA GLY A 326 15.80 26.50 -5.92
C GLY A 326 15.05 25.42 -5.14
N ALA A 327 14.31 24.59 -5.87
CA ALA A 327 13.53 23.47 -5.33
C ALA A 327 14.34 22.49 -4.48
N PRO A 328 13.75 21.86 -3.44
CA PRO A 328 14.36 20.76 -2.70
C PRO A 328 14.45 19.49 -3.55
N LEU A 329 15.04 18.44 -2.99
CA LEU A 329 15.15 17.10 -3.59
C LEU A 329 13.81 16.35 -3.62
N GLY A 330 12.89 16.69 -2.74
CA GLY A 330 11.60 16.01 -2.59
C GLY A 330 10.85 16.56 -1.39
N TYR A 331 9.74 15.91 -1.05
CA TYR A 331 8.99 16.18 0.18
C TYR A 331 8.46 14.89 0.80
N PRO A 332 9.34 14.02 1.34
CA PRO A 332 8.90 12.86 2.10
C PRO A 332 8.02 13.31 3.26
N SER A 333 6.83 12.73 3.34
CA SER A 333 5.76 13.26 4.20
C SER A 333 4.73 12.19 4.58
N ILE A 334 3.96 12.51 5.61
CA ILE A 334 2.75 11.81 6.03
C ILE A 334 1.55 12.75 5.88
N PHE A 335 0.37 12.24 5.47
CA PHE A 335 -0.80 13.09 5.29
C PHE A 335 -2.15 12.43 5.59
N ASP A 336 -3.13 13.28 5.87
CA ASP A 336 -4.58 13.03 5.74
C ASP A 336 -5.12 13.76 4.49
N GLY A 337 -6.08 13.16 3.80
CA GLY A 337 -6.72 13.71 2.60
C GLY A 337 -6.24 13.08 1.28
N TRP A 338 -6.25 13.88 0.21
CA TRP A 338 -5.92 13.45 -1.16
C TRP A 338 -4.73 14.19 -1.75
N HIS A 339 -3.83 13.44 -2.37
CA HIS A 339 -2.68 13.98 -3.09
C HIS A 339 -2.42 13.18 -4.37
N TYR A 340 -2.51 13.85 -5.53
CA TYR A 340 -2.32 13.25 -6.87
C TYR A 340 -3.05 11.90 -7.11
N GLY A 341 -4.28 11.78 -6.62
CA GLY A 341 -5.11 10.58 -6.76
C GLY A 341 -4.89 9.52 -5.67
N THR A 342 -3.95 9.73 -4.76
CA THR A 342 -3.76 8.88 -3.58
C THR A 342 -4.54 9.46 -2.41
N GLY A 343 -5.49 8.68 -1.88
CA GLY A 343 -6.36 9.09 -0.78
C GLY A 343 -6.06 8.35 0.52
N SER A 344 -6.13 9.07 1.63
CA SER A 344 -5.97 8.50 2.97
C SER A 344 -7.19 7.68 3.39
N PRO A 345 -7.02 6.50 4.03
CA PRO A 345 -8.15 5.66 4.38
C PRO A 345 -9.11 6.38 5.34
N GLY A 346 -10.39 6.46 4.96
CA GLY A 346 -11.43 7.05 5.81
C GLY A 346 -11.38 8.58 5.94
N THR A 347 -10.58 9.28 5.13
CA THR A 347 -10.53 10.75 5.15
C THR A 347 -11.87 11.38 4.80
N ASN A 348 -12.20 12.50 5.46
CA ASN A 348 -13.37 13.33 5.14
C ASN A 348 -13.07 14.39 4.08
N LEU A 349 -11.82 14.45 3.58
CA LEU A 349 -11.39 15.42 2.58
C LEU A 349 -11.61 14.89 1.15
N PRO A 350 -11.84 15.76 0.15
CA PRO A 350 -11.94 17.21 0.26
C PRO A 350 -13.20 17.69 0.98
N MET A 351 -13.04 18.65 1.90
CA MET A 351 -14.16 19.28 2.61
C MET A 351 -14.17 20.80 2.35
N GLN A 352 -15.35 21.36 2.07
CA GLN A 352 -15.48 22.79 1.86
C GLN A 352 -15.20 23.54 3.17
N LEU A 353 -14.40 24.60 3.12
CA LEU A 353 -13.94 25.33 4.31
C LEU A 353 -15.11 25.80 5.19
N SER A 354 -16.17 26.34 4.60
CA SER A 354 -17.41 26.74 5.31
C SER A 354 -18.14 25.61 6.02
N GLN A 355 -17.83 24.34 5.71
CA GLN A 355 -18.42 23.17 6.34
C GLN A 355 -17.54 22.59 7.45
N ILE A 356 -16.28 23.04 7.58
CA ILE A 356 -15.36 22.52 8.60
C ILE A 356 -15.68 23.20 9.94
N GLN A 357 -16.00 22.39 10.94
CA GLN A 357 -16.18 22.86 12.31
C GLN A 357 -14.85 22.88 13.08
N THR A 358 -14.04 21.84 12.90
CA THR A 358 -12.70 21.74 13.51
C THR A 358 -11.74 21.09 12.52
N ALA A 359 -10.55 21.66 12.37
CA ALA A 359 -9.42 20.98 11.75
C ALA A 359 -8.21 21.10 12.67
N THR A 360 -7.79 20.00 13.30
CA THR A 360 -6.63 20.02 14.19
C THR A 360 -5.56 19.04 13.75
N SER A 361 -4.31 19.34 14.09
CA SER A 361 -3.18 18.44 13.83
C SER A 361 -2.19 18.41 15.00
N SER A 362 -1.54 17.26 15.16
CA SER A 362 -0.42 17.08 16.09
C SER A 362 0.76 16.44 15.37
N ILE A 363 1.97 16.80 15.77
CA ILE A 363 3.19 16.20 15.24
C ILE A 363 4.32 16.19 16.27
N ASP A 364 5.15 15.15 16.17
CA ASP A 364 6.47 15.09 16.79
C ASP A 364 7.53 14.85 15.70
N TYR A 365 8.55 15.70 15.66
CA TYR A 365 9.69 15.59 14.77
C TYR A 365 10.97 15.27 15.55
N THR A 366 11.86 14.47 14.94
CA THR A 366 13.28 14.45 15.27
C THR A 366 14.10 15.06 14.14
N TYR A 367 14.98 15.99 14.51
CA TYR A 367 15.83 16.72 13.58
C TYR A 367 17.26 16.16 13.54
N PRO A 368 17.84 15.94 12.35
CA PRO A 368 19.25 15.57 12.26
C PRO A 368 20.12 16.78 12.61
N GLY A 369 21.25 16.54 13.28
CA GLY A 369 22.16 17.61 13.73
C GLY A 369 22.93 18.34 12.62
N THR A 370 22.82 17.87 11.38
CA THR A 370 23.48 18.42 10.18
C THR A 370 22.52 18.37 9.00
N GLY A 371 22.87 19.05 7.91
CA GLY A 371 22.11 19.04 6.66
C GLY A 371 21.63 20.44 6.29
N THR A 372 20.92 20.52 5.18
CA THR A 372 20.14 21.68 4.75
C THR A 372 18.76 21.18 4.38
N TYR A 373 17.77 21.55 5.18
CA TYR A 373 16.40 21.08 5.09
C TYR A 373 15.48 22.00 5.87
N ASP A 374 14.19 21.98 5.56
CA ASP A 374 13.16 22.37 6.52
C ASP A 374 12.36 21.15 7.02
N ALA A 375 11.66 21.37 8.12
CA ALA A 375 10.59 20.52 8.61
C ALA A 375 9.31 21.33 8.54
N SER A 376 8.34 20.87 7.75
CA SER A 376 7.21 21.68 7.35
C SER A 376 5.93 20.89 7.23
N TYR A 377 4.81 21.59 7.40
CA TYR A 377 3.51 21.18 6.88
C TYR A 377 3.31 21.73 5.48
N ASP A 378 2.60 20.96 4.63
CA ASP A 378 1.97 21.42 3.40
C ASP A 378 0.48 21.17 3.48
N ILE A 379 -0.31 22.25 3.40
CA ILE A 379 -1.77 22.21 3.51
C ILE A 379 -2.34 22.75 2.21
N TRP A 380 -3.14 21.94 1.54
CA TRP A 380 -3.56 22.22 0.16
C TRP A 380 -5.02 22.64 0.10
N LEU A 381 -5.27 23.76 -0.59
CA LEU A 381 -6.61 24.29 -0.80
C LEU A 381 -6.90 24.47 -2.29
N ASN A 382 -8.15 24.28 -2.69
CA ASN A 382 -8.57 24.48 -4.08
C ASN A 382 -10.03 24.96 -4.19
N PRO A 383 -10.40 25.76 -5.22
CA PRO A 383 -11.78 26.21 -5.41
C PRO A 383 -12.78 25.08 -5.68
N THR A 384 -12.30 23.94 -6.16
CA THR A 384 -13.10 22.74 -6.44
C THR A 384 -12.57 21.55 -5.64
N PRO A 385 -13.41 20.54 -5.31
CA PRO A 385 -13.02 19.39 -4.48
C PRO A 385 -12.18 18.38 -5.30
N ILE A 386 -11.00 18.79 -5.74
CA ILE A 386 -10.12 17.93 -6.52
C ILE A 386 -9.43 16.90 -5.62
N THR A 387 -9.20 15.72 -6.17
CA THR A 387 -8.43 14.64 -5.52
C THR A 387 -7.12 14.34 -6.26
N THR A 388 -6.91 14.99 -7.42
CA THR A 388 -5.72 14.82 -8.25
C THR A 388 -5.39 16.11 -9.00
N GLY A 389 -4.14 16.24 -9.43
CA GLY A 389 -3.59 17.46 -10.02
C GLY A 389 -3.10 18.47 -8.97
N VAL A 390 -2.64 19.61 -9.47
CA VAL A 390 -2.10 20.70 -8.64
C VAL A 390 -3.26 21.49 -8.02
N ASN A 391 -3.23 21.68 -6.71
CA ASN A 391 -4.13 22.57 -5.98
C ASN A 391 -3.69 24.03 -6.18
N GLN A 392 -4.62 24.98 -6.20
CA GLN A 392 -4.29 26.38 -6.49
C GLN A 392 -3.58 27.12 -5.36
N GLN A 393 -3.79 26.71 -4.10
CA GLN A 393 -3.16 27.33 -2.95
C GLN A 393 -2.46 26.28 -2.08
N GLU A 394 -1.24 26.61 -1.70
CA GLU A 394 -0.41 25.88 -0.76
C GLU A 394 -0.17 26.76 0.47
N ILE A 395 -0.44 26.21 1.64
CA ILE A 395 -0.08 26.80 2.92
C ILE A 395 1.04 25.96 3.49
N MET A 396 2.23 26.54 3.66
CA MET A 396 3.34 25.88 4.32
C MET A 396 3.50 26.38 5.75
N ILE A 397 3.76 25.48 6.70
CA ILE A 397 4.10 25.89 8.08
C ILE A 397 5.48 25.32 8.39
N TRP A 398 6.51 26.16 8.35
CA TRP A 398 7.89 25.74 8.64
C TRP A 398 8.10 25.72 10.15
N PHE A 399 8.21 24.52 10.72
CA PHE A 399 8.46 24.28 12.14
C PHE A 399 9.93 24.51 12.49
N ASN A 400 10.83 24.16 11.58
CA ASN A 400 12.26 24.35 11.71
C ASN A 400 12.89 24.44 10.32
N HIS A 401 14.07 25.07 10.22
CA HIS A 401 14.91 24.99 9.04
C HIS A 401 16.39 25.06 9.43
N VAL A 402 17.23 24.37 8.67
CA VAL A 402 18.68 24.34 8.85
C VAL A 402 19.33 24.67 7.52
N GLY A 403 20.38 25.49 7.56
CA GLY A 403 21.11 25.94 6.38
C GLY A 403 20.48 27.16 5.68
N PRO A 404 21.12 27.66 4.61
CA PRO A 404 20.77 28.93 3.97
C PRO A 404 19.64 28.74 2.94
N ILE A 405 18.48 28.29 3.41
CA ILE A 405 17.23 28.16 2.65
C ILE A 405 16.20 29.17 3.13
N GLN A 406 15.20 29.44 2.29
CA GLN A 406 14.08 30.33 2.58
C GLN A 406 12.82 29.87 1.84
N PRO A 407 11.63 30.26 2.30
CA PRO A 407 10.40 29.97 1.57
C PRO A 407 10.35 30.65 0.20
N VAL A 408 9.42 30.16 -0.62
CA VAL A 408 9.05 30.79 -1.89
C VAL A 408 8.56 32.22 -1.64
N GLY A 409 8.97 33.15 -2.51
CA GLY A 409 8.48 34.53 -2.51
C GLY A 409 9.26 35.45 -1.56
N SER A 410 8.53 36.32 -0.85
CA SER A 410 9.10 37.34 0.03
C SER A 410 8.33 37.48 1.34
N ALA A 411 9.04 37.82 2.42
CA ALA A 411 8.41 38.13 3.71
C ALA A 411 7.51 39.37 3.61
N VAL A 412 6.28 39.25 4.09
CA VAL A 412 5.25 40.32 4.06
C VAL A 412 4.85 40.83 5.43
N GLY A 413 5.21 40.12 6.50
CA GLY A 413 4.86 40.53 7.86
C GLY A 413 5.03 39.39 8.87
N ASN A 414 4.33 39.54 10.00
CA ASN A 414 4.29 38.54 11.06
C ASN A 414 2.83 38.21 11.38
N ALA A 415 2.57 36.96 11.75
CA ALA A 415 1.29 36.50 12.27
C ALA A 415 1.48 35.85 13.64
N THR A 416 0.44 35.91 14.48
CA THR A 416 0.36 35.10 15.70
C THR A 416 -0.83 34.18 15.58
N ILE A 417 -0.57 32.87 15.51
CA ILE A 417 -1.58 31.84 15.31
C ILE A 417 -1.39 30.81 16.43
N ASP A 418 -2.47 30.52 17.15
CA ASP A 418 -2.47 29.61 18.31
C ASP A 418 -1.30 29.91 19.30
N GLY A 419 -1.12 31.20 19.61
CA GLY A 419 -0.12 31.69 20.56
C GLY A 419 1.32 31.67 20.08
N ARG A 420 1.59 31.27 18.83
CA ARG A 420 2.94 31.21 18.25
C ARG A 420 3.16 32.27 17.19
N SER A 421 4.37 32.81 17.13
CA SER A 421 4.73 33.86 16.17
C SER A 421 5.41 33.28 14.94
N PHE A 422 4.96 33.73 13.78
CA PHE A 422 5.46 33.32 12.47
C PHE A 422 5.84 34.55 11.64
N VAL A 423 6.95 34.45 10.91
CA VAL A 423 7.23 35.35 9.79
C VAL A 423 6.47 34.81 8.58
N VAL A 424 5.64 35.65 7.97
CA VAL A 424 4.78 35.26 6.85
C VAL A 424 5.44 35.61 5.53
N TRP A 425 5.50 34.64 4.62
CA TRP A 425 6.01 34.78 3.27
C TRP A 425 4.88 34.51 2.28
N VAL A 426 4.86 35.28 1.20
CA VAL A 426 3.87 35.14 0.12
C VAL A 426 4.59 35.11 -1.23
N GLY A 427 4.19 34.19 -2.09
CA GLY A 427 4.72 34.06 -3.43
C GLY A 427 3.98 33.01 -4.27
N GLY A 428 4.62 32.57 -5.34
CA GLY A 428 4.15 31.47 -6.16
C GLY A 428 5.31 30.71 -6.77
N ASN A 429 5.17 29.40 -6.89
CA ASN A 429 6.21 28.51 -7.43
C ASN A 429 6.13 28.35 -8.97
N GLY A 430 5.25 29.12 -9.62
CA GLY A 430 4.95 29.04 -11.05
C GLY A 430 3.80 28.09 -11.41
N SER A 431 3.34 27.27 -10.46
CA SER A 431 2.19 26.37 -10.63
C SER A 431 1.02 26.74 -9.71
N ASN A 432 1.31 27.13 -8.46
CA ASN A 432 0.32 27.51 -7.46
C ASN A 432 0.82 28.70 -6.62
N ASN A 433 -0.12 29.32 -5.90
CA ASN A 433 0.19 30.32 -4.88
C ASN A 433 0.69 29.62 -3.60
N VAL A 434 1.60 30.27 -2.89
CA VAL A 434 2.23 29.74 -1.68
C VAL A 434 2.22 30.81 -0.60
N VAL A 435 1.67 30.48 0.56
CA VAL A 435 1.83 31.26 1.79
C VAL A 435 2.56 30.40 2.80
N SER A 436 3.73 30.86 3.25
CA SER A 436 4.56 30.12 4.20
C SER A 436 4.64 30.85 5.53
N TYR A 437 4.42 30.12 6.62
CA TYR A 437 4.49 30.59 7.99
C TYR A 437 5.75 30.02 8.64
N VAL A 438 6.80 30.82 8.73
CA VAL A 438 8.08 30.40 9.30
C VAL A 438 8.12 30.68 10.79
N ALA A 439 8.22 29.64 11.60
CA ALA A 439 8.25 29.79 13.05
C ALA A 439 9.44 30.67 13.47
N ALA A 440 9.17 31.69 14.30
CA ALA A 440 10.22 32.57 14.81
C ALA A 440 11.21 31.82 15.73
N THR A 441 10.81 30.67 16.26
CA THR A 441 11.66 29.77 17.05
C THR A 441 11.37 28.33 16.62
N PRO A 442 12.41 27.51 16.34
CA PRO A 442 12.24 26.11 15.95
C PRO A 442 11.39 25.30 16.94
N MET A 443 10.55 24.41 16.43
CA MET A 443 9.60 23.62 17.22
C MET A 443 9.71 22.14 16.89
N THR A 444 10.09 21.30 17.83
CA THR A 444 10.14 19.84 17.60
C THR A 444 8.77 19.17 17.64
N SER A 445 7.80 19.78 18.32
CA SER A 445 6.45 19.23 18.39
C SER A 445 5.40 20.31 18.65
N TRP A 446 4.17 19.99 18.24
CA TRP A 446 2.98 20.78 18.54
C TRP A 446 1.79 19.83 18.58
N ASN A 447 1.06 19.87 19.70
CA ASN A 447 -0.13 19.05 19.89
C ASN A 447 -1.39 19.86 19.63
N ASP A 448 -2.28 19.29 18.83
CA ASP A 448 -3.66 19.74 18.60
C ASP A 448 -3.79 21.21 18.18
N PHE A 449 -2.91 21.67 17.29
CA PHE A 449 -2.98 23.04 16.77
C PHE A 449 -4.10 23.18 15.75
N ASP A 450 -4.71 24.36 15.73
CA ASP A 450 -5.80 24.69 14.82
C ASP A 450 -5.26 25.02 13.41
N VAL A 451 -5.55 24.15 12.46
CA VAL A 451 -5.20 24.33 11.05
C VAL A 451 -5.98 25.50 10.45
N LEU A 452 -7.22 25.75 10.90
CA LEU A 452 -8.06 26.82 10.36
C LEU A 452 -7.49 28.20 10.67
N GLY A 453 -6.76 28.39 11.78
CA GLY A 453 -6.08 29.65 12.05
C GLY A 453 -5.08 30.07 10.96
N PHE A 454 -4.45 29.11 10.29
CA PHE A 454 -3.58 29.37 9.13
C PHE A 454 -4.38 29.60 7.84
N VAL A 455 -5.50 28.91 7.67
CA VAL A 455 -6.42 29.15 6.54
C VAL A 455 -6.99 30.56 6.63
N ASP A 456 -7.53 30.95 7.79
CA ASP A 456 -8.10 32.28 8.05
C ASP A 456 -7.09 33.40 7.80
N ASN A 457 -5.83 33.23 8.24
CA ASN A 457 -4.80 34.22 7.95
C ASN A 457 -4.50 34.29 6.45
N THR A 458 -4.46 33.14 5.76
CA THR A 458 -4.23 33.06 4.33
C THR A 458 -5.35 33.74 3.52
N GLU A 459 -6.61 33.65 3.95
CA GLU A 459 -7.74 34.37 3.32
C GLU A 459 -7.55 35.91 3.32
N THR A 460 -6.72 36.44 4.23
CA THR A 460 -6.41 37.88 4.25
C THR A 460 -5.32 38.29 3.25
N LEU A 461 -4.59 37.33 2.69
CA LEU A 461 -3.40 37.53 1.85
C LEU A 461 -3.62 37.08 0.40
N GLU A 462 -4.43 36.04 0.21
CA GLU A 462 -4.66 35.33 -1.05
C GLU A 462 -6.16 35.20 -1.33
N PRO A 463 -6.60 34.92 -2.58
CA PRO A 463 -8.03 34.89 -2.96
C PRO A 463 -8.78 33.62 -2.46
N VAL A 464 -8.27 32.99 -1.40
CA VAL A 464 -8.94 31.88 -0.71
C VAL A 464 -10.21 32.41 -0.07
N THR A 465 -11.29 31.64 -0.20
CA THR A 465 -12.55 31.96 0.46
C THR A 465 -13.14 30.71 1.09
N ASN A 466 -14.07 30.91 2.02
CA ASN A 466 -14.88 29.85 2.64
C ASN A 466 -15.63 28.90 1.68
N SER A 467 -15.70 29.19 0.37
CA SER A 467 -16.24 28.26 -0.64
C SER A 467 -15.20 27.31 -1.23
N TRP A 468 -13.91 27.50 -0.93
CA TRP A 468 -12.82 26.59 -1.32
C TRP A 468 -12.86 25.31 -0.48
N TYR A 469 -12.05 24.34 -0.86
CA TYR A 469 -11.96 23.03 -0.26
C TYR A 469 -10.55 22.82 0.31
N LEU A 470 -10.48 22.35 1.55
CA LEU A 470 -9.29 21.70 2.08
C LEU A 470 -9.18 20.31 1.45
N THR A 471 -8.05 20.00 0.81
CA THR A 471 -7.86 18.72 0.10
C THR A 471 -6.91 17.78 0.81
N SER A 472 -5.88 18.30 1.48
CA SER A 472 -4.98 17.50 2.34
C SER A 472 -4.27 18.34 3.40
N ILE A 473 -3.91 17.69 4.50
CA ILE A 473 -2.99 18.19 5.53
C ILE A 473 -1.79 17.23 5.55
N GLN A 474 -0.63 17.73 5.14
CA GLN A 474 0.60 16.95 5.02
C GLN A 474 1.68 17.51 5.94
N ALA A 475 2.56 16.65 6.43
CA ALA A 475 3.72 17.06 7.22
C ALA A 475 4.93 16.19 6.91
N GLY A 476 6.09 16.83 6.76
CA GLY A 476 7.31 16.16 6.34
C GLY A 476 8.53 17.05 6.43
N PHE A 477 9.45 16.82 5.49
CA PHE A 477 10.70 17.55 5.35
C PHE A 477 10.93 17.89 3.88
N GLU A 478 11.41 19.10 3.59
CA GLU A 478 12.01 19.43 2.30
C GLU A 478 13.55 19.36 2.41
N PRO A 479 14.19 18.24 2.00
CA PRO A 479 15.63 18.13 2.02
C PRO A 479 16.30 18.80 0.81
N TRP A 480 17.33 19.60 1.04
CA TRP A 480 18.28 20.03 0.01
C TRP A 480 19.56 19.19 0.03
N THR A 481 20.07 18.82 1.21
CA THR A 481 21.19 17.87 1.36
C THR A 481 21.38 17.40 2.80
N GLY A 482 21.78 16.15 3.01
CA GLY A 482 22.31 15.63 4.26
C GLY A 482 21.28 15.44 5.38
N SER A 483 20.03 15.10 5.05
CA SER A 483 18.92 15.03 6.03
C SER A 483 18.59 13.62 6.50
N VAL A 484 19.46 12.63 6.23
CA VAL A 484 19.32 11.26 6.73
C VAL A 484 19.17 11.27 8.25
N GLY A 485 18.18 10.55 8.77
CA GLY A 485 17.82 10.52 10.18
C GLY A 485 16.78 11.56 10.61
N ALA A 486 16.37 12.48 9.73
CA ALA A 486 15.16 13.27 9.95
C ALA A 486 13.94 12.36 10.04
N SER A 487 13.06 12.59 11.02
CA SER A 487 11.87 11.78 11.21
C SER A 487 10.65 12.58 11.64
N VAL A 488 9.50 12.13 11.15
CA VAL A 488 8.19 12.36 11.78
C VAL A 488 7.98 11.15 12.69
N ASP A 489 8.05 11.36 13.99
CA ASP A 489 7.94 10.29 14.99
C ASP A 489 6.46 9.93 15.24
N SER A 490 5.60 10.94 15.21
CA SER A 490 4.15 10.81 15.34
C SER A 490 3.45 11.88 14.51
N PHE A 491 2.26 11.55 14.00
CA PHE A 491 1.39 12.50 13.30
C PHE A 491 -0.08 12.17 13.57
N SER A 492 -0.89 13.21 13.70
CA SER A 492 -2.34 13.11 13.63
C SER A 492 -2.95 14.30 12.91
N ALA A 493 -4.04 14.08 12.20
CA ALA A 493 -4.91 15.13 11.68
C ALA A 493 -6.37 14.70 11.83
N SER A 494 -7.24 15.65 12.18
CA SER A 494 -8.68 15.42 12.29
C SER A 494 -9.44 16.59 11.69
N VAL A 495 -10.31 16.30 10.72
CA VAL A 495 -11.20 17.29 10.10
C VAL A 495 -12.65 16.84 10.27
N ASN A 496 -13.40 17.61 11.06
CA ASN A 496 -14.79 17.32 11.39
C ASN A 496 -15.70 18.43 10.84
N GLY A 497 -16.76 18.03 10.15
CA GLY A 497 -17.72 18.95 9.57
C GLY A 497 -18.89 19.29 10.51
N VAL A 498 -19.66 20.31 10.15
CA VAL A 498 -20.98 20.56 10.75
C VAL A 498 -21.95 19.43 10.38
N SER A 499 -22.56 18.80 11.41
CA SER A 499 -23.55 17.72 11.29
C SER A 499 -24.87 18.15 10.67
#